data_AF-A0AB34ZE73-F1
#
_entry.id   AF-A0AB34ZE73-F1
#
_cell.length_a   1.000
_cell.length_b   1.000
_cell.length_c   1.000
_cell.angle_alpha   90.00
_cell.angle_beta   90.00
_cell.angle_gamma   90.00
#
_symmetry.space_group_name_H-M   'P 1'
#
loop_
_entity.id
_entity.type
_entity.pdbx_description
1 polymer ?
#
loop_
_entity_poly.entity_id
_entity_poly.type
_entity_poly.pdbx_seq_one_letter_code
_entity_poly.pdbx_strand_id
1 'polypeptide(L)'
;MQAHAQVQDSQQYLQRMDTDGDGRVSRDEYLAWMSYAFDQRDLDHDGVLQGDELPGRRGTPITRAAHRATLIERFARQDANGDGYLSARELLAPPR
;
A
#
# COMPACT_ATOMS: atom_id res chain seq x y z
N MET A 1 -2.66 28.13 -12.92
CA MET A 1 -3.83 27.23 -13.07
C MET A 1 -3.34 25.79 -13.22
N GLN A 2 -2.94 25.10 -12.13
CA GLN A 2 -2.51 23.70 -12.20
C GLN A 2 -2.79 23.01 -10.85
N ALA A 3 -4.04 22.64 -10.61
CA ALA A 3 -4.45 21.84 -9.43
C ALA A 3 -5.42 20.70 -9.79
N HIS A 4 -5.78 20.53 -11.07
CA HIS A 4 -6.85 19.63 -11.48
C HIS A 4 -6.39 18.23 -11.90
N ALA A 5 -5.12 18.05 -12.33
CA ALA A 5 -4.61 16.73 -12.72
C ALA A 5 -4.39 15.81 -11.50
N GLN A 6 -3.83 16.36 -10.41
CA GLN A 6 -3.45 15.58 -9.23
C GLN A 6 -4.65 15.04 -8.42
N VAL A 7 -5.83 15.66 -8.55
CA VAL A 7 -7.07 15.26 -7.85
C VAL A 7 -7.78 14.12 -8.57
N GLN A 8 -7.71 14.06 -9.90
CA GLN A 8 -8.34 12.98 -10.67
C GLN A 8 -7.58 11.65 -10.49
N ASP A 9 -6.24 11.71 -10.50
CA ASP A 9 -5.40 10.55 -10.22
C ASP A 9 -5.61 10.02 -8.80
N SER A 10 -5.75 10.90 -7.80
CA SER A 10 -5.93 10.47 -6.40
C SER A 10 -7.28 9.86 -6.11
N GLN A 11 -8.35 10.39 -6.72
CA GLN A 11 -9.67 9.78 -6.59
C GLN A 11 -9.74 8.42 -7.29
N GLN A 12 -9.16 8.28 -8.48
CA GLN A 12 -9.11 6.96 -9.13
C GLN A 12 -8.25 5.97 -8.36
N TYR A 13 -7.13 6.42 -7.79
CA TYR A 13 -6.25 5.56 -7.00
C TYR A 13 -6.88 5.16 -5.67
N LEU A 14 -7.59 6.08 -5.02
CA LEU A 14 -8.40 5.79 -3.84
C LEU A 14 -9.52 4.79 -4.17
N GLN A 15 -10.32 5.03 -5.21
CA GLN A 15 -11.41 4.13 -5.63
C GLN A 15 -10.96 2.70 -5.98
N ARG A 16 -9.68 2.53 -6.33
CA ARG A 16 -9.12 1.18 -6.58
C ARG A 16 -8.80 0.43 -5.30
N MET A 17 -8.52 1.14 -4.20
CA MET A 17 -8.20 0.55 -2.90
C MET A 17 -9.44 0.46 -1.99
N ASP A 18 -10.26 1.50 -2.04
CA ASP A 18 -11.53 1.65 -1.33
C ASP A 18 -12.52 0.59 -1.85
N THR A 19 -12.54 -0.54 -1.16
CA THR A 19 -13.30 -1.73 -1.54
C THR A 19 -14.71 -1.68 -0.97
N ASP A 20 -14.88 -1.03 0.19
CA ASP A 20 -16.19 -0.85 0.82
C ASP A 20 -16.95 0.40 0.33
N GLY A 21 -16.27 1.31 -0.37
CA GLY A 21 -16.86 2.48 -1.02
C GLY A 21 -17.14 3.63 -0.06
N ASP A 22 -16.46 3.70 1.09
CA ASP A 22 -16.69 4.72 2.10
C ASP A 22 -15.93 6.03 1.84
N GLY A 23 -15.13 6.09 0.76
CA GLY A 23 -14.41 7.26 0.30
C GLY A 23 -13.06 7.49 0.97
N ARG A 24 -12.57 6.50 1.73
CA ARG A 24 -11.26 6.46 2.39
C ARG A 24 -10.70 5.04 2.30
N VAL A 25 -9.46 4.85 2.74
CA VAL A 25 -8.80 3.54 2.71
C VAL A 25 -8.49 3.13 4.14
N SER A 26 -9.12 2.06 4.60
CA SER A 26 -8.82 1.46 5.90
C SER A 26 -7.44 0.79 5.88
N ARG A 27 -6.90 0.52 7.08
CA ARG A 27 -5.63 -0.21 7.20
C ARG A 27 -5.69 -1.57 6.50
N ASP A 28 -6.79 -2.29 6.60
CA ASP A 28 -6.90 -3.63 6.03
C ASP A 28 -6.99 -3.58 4.49
N GLU A 29 -7.69 -2.60 3.92
CA GLU A 29 -7.71 -2.35 2.47
C GLU A 29 -6.33 -1.94 1.95
N TYR A 30 -5.64 -1.03 2.65
CA TYR A 30 -4.28 -0.62 2.31
C TYR A 30 -3.33 -1.82 2.32
N LEU A 31 -3.43 -2.67 3.34
CA LEU A 31 -2.61 -3.87 3.46
C LEU A 31 -2.93 -4.90 2.37
N ALA A 32 -4.20 -5.13 2.05
CA ALA A 32 -4.60 -6.05 0.99
C ALA A 32 -4.09 -5.57 -0.37
N TRP A 33 -4.27 -4.29 -0.69
CA TRP A 33 -3.84 -3.69 -1.94
C TRP A 33 -2.31 -3.70 -2.09
N MET A 34 -1.57 -3.32 -1.05
CA MET A 34 -0.11 -3.31 -1.09
C MET A 34 0.50 -4.72 -1.03
N SER A 35 -0.17 -5.68 -0.40
CA SER A 35 0.27 -7.08 -0.38
C SER A 35 -0.04 -7.81 -1.68
N TYR A 36 -0.94 -7.30 -2.53
CA TYR A 36 -1.24 -7.91 -3.83
C TYR A 36 0.02 -8.16 -4.67
N ALA A 37 0.93 -7.17 -4.75
CA ALA A 37 2.17 -7.33 -5.51
C ALA A 37 3.13 -8.34 -4.88
N PHE A 38 3.07 -8.53 -3.56
CA PHE A 38 3.83 -9.57 -2.86
C PHE A 38 3.25 -10.94 -3.20
N ASP A 39 1.94 -11.11 -3.02
CA ASP A 39 1.23 -12.37 -3.26
C ASP A 39 1.30 -12.80 -4.74
N GLN A 40 1.48 -11.86 -5.69
CA GLN A 40 1.74 -12.16 -7.10
C GLN A 40 3.16 -12.67 -7.40
N ARG A 41 4.12 -12.42 -6.51
CA ARG A 41 5.52 -12.83 -6.67
C ARG A 41 5.90 -14.03 -5.80
N ASP A 42 5.16 -14.23 -4.72
CA ASP A 42 5.25 -15.39 -3.83
C ASP A 42 4.58 -16.57 -4.54
N LEU A 43 5.35 -17.21 -5.43
CA LEU A 43 4.87 -18.23 -6.35
C LEU A 43 4.66 -19.58 -5.66
N ASP A 44 5.45 -19.84 -4.62
CA ASP A 44 5.32 -21.03 -3.79
C ASP A 44 4.38 -20.83 -2.57
N HIS A 45 3.94 -19.59 -2.34
CA HIS A 45 3.02 -19.20 -1.27
C HIS A 45 3.57 -19.52 0.13
N ASP A 46 4.90 -19.48 0.29
CA ASP A 46 5.56 -19.69 1.58
C ASP A 46 5.54 -18.43 2.47
N GLY A 47 5.09 -17.30 1.93
CA GLY A 47 5.02 -16.03 2.61
C GLY A 47 6.36 -15.31 2.68
N VAL A 48 7.33 -15.65 1.83
CA VAL A 48 8.69 -15.11 1.81
C VAL A 48 9.19 -14.97 0.37
N LEU A 49 9.31 -13.74 -0.13
CA LEU A 49 9.95 -13.52 -1.43
C LEU A 49 11.46 -13.77 -1.32
N GLN A 50 11.95 -14.79 -2.03
CA GLN A 50 13.36 -15.14 -2.04
C GLN A 50 13.83 -15.67 -3.41
N GLY A 51 15.15 -15.66 -3.63
CA GLY A 51 15.74 -16.22 -4.84
C GLY A 51 15.16 -15.61 -6.12
N ASP A 52 14.51 -16.45 -6.94
CA ASP A 52 13.90 -16.07 -8.22
C ASP A 52 12.66 -15.18 -8.11
N GLU A 53 12.04 -15.11 -6.92
CA GLU A 53 10.84 -14.29 -6.65
C GLU A 53 11.19 -12.82 -6.38
N LEU A 54 12.45 -12.55 -6.05
CA LEU A 54 12.94 -11.19 -5.82
C LEU A 54 13.16 -10.44 -7.15
N PRO A 55 12.90 -9.12 -7.16
CA PRO A 55 13.22 -8.29 -8.33
C PRO A 55 14.74 -8.33 -8.56
N GLY A 56 15.16 -8.89 -9.70
CA GLY A 56 16.57 -9.04 -10.05
C GLY A 56 17.25 -10.31 -9.51
N ARG A 57 16.47 -11.25 -8.96
CA ARG A 57 16.92 -12.58 -8.48
C ARG A 57 18.02 -12.56 -7.41
N ARG A 58 18.23 -11.41 -6.77
CA ARG A 58 19.26 -11.18 -5.75
C ARG A 58 18.76 -10.19 -4.72
N GLY A 59 18.90 -10.54 -3.44
CA GLY A 59 18.52 -9.68 -2.33
C GLY A 59 18.29 -10.48 -1.06
N THR A 60 18.04 -9.76 0.04
CA THR A 60 17.61 -10.36 1.30
C THR A 60 16.17 -10.87 1.17
N PRO A 61 15.84 -12.06 1.69
CA PRO A 61 14.46 -12.54 1.73
C PRO A 61 13.54 -11.51 2.39
N ILE A 62 12.41 -11.24 1.76
CA ILE A 62 11.40 -10.33 2.31
C ILE A 62 10.23 -11.18 2.77
N THR A 63 10.06 -11.28 4.09
CA THR A 63 8.91 -12.01 4.64
C THR A 63 7.65 -11.15 4.55
N ARG A 64 6.50 -11.80 4.37
CA ARG A 64 5.19 -11.17 4.37
C ARG A 64 4.93 -10.44 5.69
N ALA A 65 5.42 -10.98 6.81
CA ALA A 65 5.34 -10.34 8.11
C ALA A 65 6.15 -9.03 8.16
N ALA A 66 7.39 -9.02 7.67
CA ALA A 66 8.23 -7.83 7.62
C ALA A 66 7.67 -6.77 6.64
N HIS A 67 7.17 -7.23 5.49
CA HIS A 67 6.48 -6.39 4.52
C HIS A 67 5.26 -5.72 5.15
N ARG A 68 4.39 -6.50 5.80
CA ARG A 68 3.20 -6.01 6.51
C ARG A 68 3.55 -5.01 7.61
N ALA A 69 4.59 -5.27 8.40
CA ALA A 69 5.04 -4.32 9.43
C ALA A 69 5.47 -2.98 8.82
N THR A 70 6.20 -3.01 7.71
CA THR A 70 6.62 -1.81 6.97
C THR A 70 5.42 -1.05 6.41
N LEU A 71 4.42 -1.74 5.88
CA LEU A 71 3.19 -1.13 5.39
C LEU A 71 2.37 -0.49 6.51
N ILE A 72 2.27 -1.14 7.68
CA ILE A 72 1.61 -0.57 8.86
C ILE A 72 2.31 0.71 9.31
N GLU A 73 3.65 0.71 9.34
CA GLU A 73 4.41 1.90 9.71
C GLU A 73 4.19 3.04 8.70
N ARG A 74 4.21 2.74 7.40
CA ARG A 74 3.91 3.73 6.36
C ARG A 74 2.49 4.28 6.48
N PHE A 75 1.51 3.40 6.68
CA PHE A 75 0.12 3.78 6.91
C PHE A 75 0.02 4.77 8.08
N ALA A 76 0.62 4.43 9.22
CA ALA A 76 0.60 5.28 10.41
C ALA A 76 1.29 6.65 10.20
N ARG A 77 2.35 6.71 9.38
CA ARG A 77 2.99 8.00 9.01
C ARG A 77 2.13 8.85 8.08
N GLN A 78 1.21 8.22 7.36
CA GLN A 78 0.41 8.85 6.33
C GLN A 78 -0.97 9.26 6.85
N ASP A 79 -1.48 8.51 7.84
CA ASP A 79 -2.62 8.87 8.69
C ASP A 79 -2.24 10.04 9.62
N ALA A 80 -2.21 11.23 9.03
CA ALA A 80 -1.75 12.44 9.71
C ALA A 80 -2.77 12.96 10.73
N ASN A 81 -4.06 12.66 10.54
CA ASN A 81 -5.12 13.06 11.45
C ASN A 81 -5.35 12.03 12.58
N GLY A 82 -4.82 10.81 12.46
CA GLY A 82 -4.89 9.75 13.46
C GLY A 82 -6.27 9.09 13.58
N ASP A 83 -7.09 9.13 12.53
CA ASP A 83 -8.44 8.58 12.52
C ASP A 83 -8.50 7.08 12.17
N GLY A 84 -7.36 6.50 11.78
CA GLY A 84 -7.24 5.10 11.39
C GLY A 84 -7.58 4.81 9.93
N TYR A 85 -7.69 5.84 9.09
CA TYR A 85 -7.97 5.76 7.65
C TYR A 85 -7.06 6.69 6.86
N LEU A 86 -6.90 6.41 5.55
CA LEU A 86 -6.25 7.31 4.62
C LEU A 86 -7.29 7.96 3.70
N SER A 87 -7.46 9.26 3.81
CA SER A 87 -8.18 10.05 2.81
C SER A 87 -7.38 10.16 1.51
N ALA A 88 -8.02 10.57 0.40
CA ALA A 88 -7.33 10.84 -0.88
C ALA A 88 -6.14 11.80 -0.73
N ARG A 89 -6.23 12.73 0.23
CA ARG A 89 -5.19 13.72 0.50
C ARG A 89 -4.02 13.11 1.26
N GLU A 90 -4.31 12.29 2.28
CA GLU A 90 -3.29 11.60 3.06
C GLU A 90 -2.55 10.58 2.19
N LEU A 91 -3.27 9.82 1.37
CA LEU A 91 -2.71 8.81 0.48
C LEU A 91 -1.73 9.36 -0.57
N LEU A 92 -1.84 10.64 -0.92
CA LEU A 92 -0.88 11.36 -1.78
C LEU A 92 0.21 12.10 -1.02
N ALA A 93 0.04 12.33 0.29
CA ALA A 93 1.02 13.06 1.07
C ALA A 93 2.30 12.24 1.18
N PRO A 94 3.50 12.80 0.93
CA PRO A 94 4.72 12.09 1.21
C PRO A 94 4.78 11.74 2.72
N PRO A 95 5.19 10.51 3.09
CA PRO A 95 5.34 10.15 4.49
C PRO A 95 6.32 11.13 5.15
N ARG A 96 5.92 11.75 6.26
CA ARG A 96 6.75 12.68 7.03
C ARG A 96 7.54 11.99 8.13
#